data_AF-A0A969S2Y2-F1
#
_entry.id   AF-A0A969S2Y2-F1
#
_cell.length_a   1.000
_cell.length_b   1.000
_cell.length_c   1.000
_cell.angle_alpha   90.00
_cell.angle_beta   90.00
_cell.angle_gamma   90.00
#
_symmetry.space_group_name_H-M   'P 1'
#
loop_
_entity.id
_entity.type
_entity.pdbx_description
1 polymer ?
#
loop_
_entity_poly.entity_id
_entity_poly.type
_entity_poly.pdbx_seq_one_letter_code
_entity_poly.pdbx_strand_id
1 'polypeptide(L)'
;MNLAEQARPHLAGANQADWYAALDAERENMLAAHTHAVSLDNSVDNGAALGLNLAWSLKPYWITRGYLGLGLQLTLEALSHPRAGERNLARCRGRL
;
A
#
# COMPACT_ATOMS: atom_id res chain seq x y z
N MET A 1 -6.99 -8.29 8.07
CA MET A 1 -5.72 -7.66 8.47
C MET A 1 -4.63 -8.25 7.59
N ASN A 2 -4.10 -7.47 6.65
CA ASN A 2 -3.20 -7.98 5.60
C ASN A 2 -1.72 -7.87 6.06
N LEU A 3 -0.82 -8.69 5.49
CA LEU A 3 0.61 -8.74 5.81
C LEU A 3 1.27 -7.36 5.81
N ALA A 4 0.94 -6.50 4.84
CA ALA A 4 1.50 -5.15 4.74
C ALA A 4 1.23 -4.29 6.00
N GLU A 5 0.03 -4.38 6.58
CA GLU A 5 -0.36 -3.63 7.77
C GLU A 5 0.35 -4.17 9.02
N GLN A 6 0.49 -5.50 9.10
CA GLN A 6 1.17 -6.18 10.20
C GLN A 6 2.68 -5.90 10.18
N ALA A 7 3.29 -5.91 9.00
CA ALA A 7 4.73 -5.72 8.85
C ALA A 7 5.17 -4.30 9.22
N ARG A 8 4.38 -3.28 8.87
CA ARG A 8 4.73 -1.86 9.00
C ARG A 8 5.40 -1.47 10.33
N PRO A 9 4.82 -1.75 11.53
CA PRO A 9 5.46 -1.38 12.81
C PRO A 9 6.78 -2.13 13.07
N HIS A 10 6.98 -3.29 12.44
CA HIS A 10 8.17 -4.13 12.63
C HIS A 10 9.29 -3.84 11.62
N LEU A 11 9.04 -3.02 10.59
CA LEU A 11 10.04 -2.62 9.58
C LEU A 11 11.15 -1.71 10.12
N ALA A 12 11.06 -1.29 11.39
CA ALA A 12 12.10 -0.57 12.11
C ALA A 12 12.50 -1.26 13.43
N GLY A 13 12.11 -2.53 13.61
CA GLY A 13 12.32 -3.30 14.84
C GLY A 13 13.37 -4.40 14.72
N ALA A 14 13.59 -5.15 15.80
CA ALA A 14 14.63 -6.19 15.88
C ALA A 14 14.52 -7.27 14.79
N ASN A 15 13.30 -7.62 14.37
CA ASN A 15 13.04 -8.67 13.37
C ASN A 15 12.83 -8.11 11.95
N GLN A 16 13.31 -6.90 11.67
CA GLN A 16 13.11 -6.20 10.40
C GLN A 16 13.55 -7.03 9.18
N ALA A 17 14.63 -7.83 9.30
CA ALA A 17 15.10 -8.69 8.22
C ALA A 17 14.06 -9.75 7.81
N ASP A 18 13.46 -10.43 8.78
CA ASP A 18 12.45 -11.48 8.53
C ASP A 18 11.19 -10.88 7.91
N TRP A 19 10.76 -9.71 8.40
CA TRP A 19 9.62 -9.00 7.83
C TRP A 19 9.87 -8.55 6.41
N TYR A 20 11.08 -8.08 6.08
CA TYR A 20 11.41 -7.77 4.69
C TYR A 20 11.48 -9.01 3.81
N ALA A 21 12.00 -10.14 4.29
CA ALA A 21 12.00 -11.39 3.54
C ALA A 21 10.56 -11.86 3.25
N ALA A 22 9.66 -11.76 4.24
CA ALA A 22 8.25 -12.06 4.04
C ALA A 22 7.58 -11.12 3.02
N LEU A 23 7.86 -9.82 3.07
CA LEU A 23 7.36 -8.85 2.09
C LEU A 23 7.95 -9.08 0.69
N ASP A 24 9.20 -9.49 0.59
CA ASP A 24 9.82 -9.82 -0.70
C ASP A 24 9.16 -11.04 -1.35
N ALA A 25 8.81 -12.05 -0.57
CA ALA A 25 8.09 -13.23 -1.04
C ALA A 25 6.66 -12.90 -1.51
N GLU A 26 6.00 -11.95 -0.85
CA GLU A 26 4.60 -11.57 -1.11
C GLU A 26 4.47 -10.37 -2.05
N ARG A 27 5.56 -9.92 -2.68
CA ARG A 27 5.55 -8.70 -3.50
C ARG A 27 4.52 -8.75 -4.63
N GLU A 28 4.45 -9.87 -5.35
CA GLU A 28 3.51 -10.03 -6.46
C GLU A 28 2.06 -10.06 -5.98
N ASN A 29 1.80 -10.69 -4.82
CA ASN A 29 0.47 -10.70 -4.20
C ASN A 29 0.05 -9.29 -3.77
N MET A 30 0.98 -8.46 -3.28
CA MET A 30 0.72 -7.07 -2.95
C MET A 30 0.44 -6.22 -4.20
N LEU A 31 1.15 -6.44 -5.30
CA LEU A 31 0.86 -5.78 -6.58
C LEU A 31 -0.51 -6.21 -7.12
N ALA A 32 -0.84 -7.49 -7.08
CA ALA A 32 -2.16 -7.99 -7.49
C ALA A 32 -3.28 -7.40 -6.63
N ALA A 33 -3.08 -7.31 -5.30
CA ALA A 33 -4.04 -6.67 -4.40
C ALA A 33 -4.22 -5.17 -4.72
N HIS A 34 -3.15 -4.47 -5.09
CA HIS A 34 -3.22 -3.08 -5.54
C HIS A 34 -4.04 -2.94 -6.83
N THR A 35 -3.68 -3.70 -7.86
CA THR A 35 -4.36 -3.71 -9.16
C THR A 35 -5.85 -4.03 -8.99
N HIS A 36 -6.16 -5.03 -8.16
CA HIS A 36 -7.54 -5.35 -7.85
C HIS A 36 -8.27 -4.17 -7.19
N ALA A 37 -7.66 -3.55 -6.17
CA ALA A 37 -8.25 -2.43 -5.44
C ALA A 37 -8.57 -1.22 -6.34
N VAL A 38 -7.68 -0.90 -7.28
CA VAL A 38 -7.91 0.22 -8.23
C VAL A 38 -8.86 -0.14 -9.37
N SER A 39 -9.06 -1.43 -9.64
CA SER A 39 -10.02 -1.91 -10.67
C SER A 39 -11.46 -2.05 -10.17
N LEU A 40 -11.68 -1.98 -8.85
CA LEU A 40 -13.01 -2.08 -8.28
C LEU A 40 -13.88 -0.92 -8.76
N ASP A 41 -15.13 -1.22 -9.11
CA ASP A 41 -16.10 -0.20 -9.48
C ASP A 41 -16.33 0.78 -8.32
N ASN A 42 -16.67 2.02 -8.65
CA ASN A 42 -16.94 3.10 -7.71
C ASN A 42 -18.12 2.79 -6.76
N SER A 43 -18.98 1.82 -7.12
CA SER A 43 -20.04 1.32 -6.24
C SER A 43 -19.52 0.55 -5.02
N VAL A 44 -18.28 0.06 -5.05
CA VAL A 44 -17.64 -0.64 -3.94
C VAL A 44 -16.96 0.38 -3.02
N ASP A 45 -17.53 0.60 -1.84
CA ASP A 45 -17.18 1.67 -0.88
C ASP A 45 -15.72 1.70 -0.39
N ASN A 46 -14.86 0.75 -0.74
CA ASN A 46 -13.55 0.61 -0.10
C ASN A 46 -12.34 0.37 -1.01
N GLY A 47 -12.51 0.33 -2.35
CA GLY A 47 -11.40 0.08 -3.29
C GLY A 47 -10.29 1.14 -3.20
N ALA A 48 -10.67 2.42 -3.27
CA ALA A 48 -9.75 3.55 -3.12
C ALA A 48 -9.00 3.55 -1.78
N ALA A 49 -9.72 3.32 -0.68
CA ALA A 49 -9.14 3.32 0.66
C ALA A 49 -8.18 2.13 0.85
N LEU A 50 -8.51 0.96 0.29
CA LEU A 50 -7.65 -0.23 0.29
C LEU A 50 -6.33 0.03 -0.45
N GLY A 51 -6.40 0.59 -1.67
CA GLY A 51 -5.22 0.93 -2.46
C GLY A 51 -4.30 1.92 -1.74
N LEU A 52 -4.88 2.97 -1.15
CA LEU A 52 -4.14 3.97 -0.37
C LEU A 52 -3.53 3.41 0.91
N ASN A 53 -4.26 2.55 1.64
CA ASN A 53 -3.75 1.91 2.85
C ASN A 53 -2.58 0.96 2.54
N LEU A 54 -2.64 0.25 1.42
CA LEU A 54 -1.58 -0.63 0.96
C LEU A 54 -0.32 0.18 0.58
N ALA A 55 -0.50 1.23 -0.24
CA ALA A 55 0.58 2.14 -0.62
C ALA A 55 1.25 2.78 0.61
N TRP A 56 0.44 3.25 1.56
CA TRP A 56 0.94 3.79 2.82
C TRP A 56 1.74 2.74 3.59
N SER A 57 1.16 1.57 3.86
CA SER A 57 1.75 0.50 4.70
C SER A 57 3.10 0.01 4.17
N LEU A 58 3.25 -0.01 2.85
CA LEU A 58 4.47 -0.47 2.18
C LEU A 58 5.49 0.64 1.89
N LYS A 59 5.18 1.92 2.20
CA LYS A 59 6.12 3.05 2.01
C LYS A 59 7.53 2.77 2.55
N PRO A 60 7.73 2.26 3.78
CA PRO A 60 9.08 1.97 4.28
C PRO A 60 9.77 0.86 3.47
N TYR A 61 9.02 -0.16 3.05
CA TYR A 61 9.55 -1.26 2.22
C TYR A 61 10.06 -0.76 0.88
N TRP A 62 9.30 0.08 0.17
CA TRP A 62 9.72 0.66 -1.10
C TRP A 62 10.99 1.50 -0.95
N ILE A 63 11.12 2.27 0.13
CA ILE A 63 12.31 3.07 0.41
C ILE A 63 13.51 2.16 0.67
N THR A 64 13.38 1.18 1.58
CA THR A 64 14.49 0.33 2.00
C THR A 64 14.99 -0.61 0.90
N ARG A 65 14.10 -1.07 -0.01
CA ARG A 65 14.49 -1.91 -1.15
C ARG A 65 14.82 -1.12 -2.43
N GLY A 66 14.72 0.21 -2.41
CA GLY A 66 15.07 1.05 -3.56
C GLY A 66 14.00 1.12 -4.67
N TYR A 67 12.77 0.72 -4.38
CA TYR A 67 11.63 0.70 -5.31
C TYR A 67 10.81 2.00 -5.28
N LEU A 68 11.45 3.16 -5.13
CA LEU A 68 10.76 4.44 -4.97
C LEU A 68 9.84 4.78 -6.15
N GLY A 69 10.26 4.51 -7.38
CA GLY A 69 9.45 4.73 -8.59
C GLY A 69 8.17 3.89 -8.59
N LEU A 70 8.27 2.62 -8.21
CA LEU A 70 7.11 1.73 -8.09
C LEU A 70 6.17 2.19 -6.97
N GLY A 71 6.71 2.51 -5.78
CA GLY A 71 5.90 3.01 -4.67
C GLY A 71 5.14 4.30 -5.01
N LEU A 72 5.77 5.20 -5.77
CA LEU A 72 5.14 6.42 -6.29
C LEU A 72 4.03 6.09 -7.28
N GLN A 73 4.30 5.22 -8.26
CA GLN A 73 3.31 4.82 -9.27
C GLN A 73 2.05 4.26 -8.61
N LEU A 74 2.19 3.29 -7.69
CA LEU A 74 1.06 2.70 -6.97
C LEU A 74 0.29 3.76 -6.16
N THR A 75 0.99 4.71 -5.53
CA THR A 75 0.33 5.79 -4.79
C THR A 75 -0.49 6.68 -5.71
N LEU A 76 0.03 7.03 -6.89
CA LEU A 76 -0.67 7.85 -7.88
C LEU A 76 -1.86 7.12 -8.50
N GLU A 77 -1.73 5.83 -8.79
CA GLU A 77 -2.83 4.98 -9.27
C GLU A 77 -3.98 4.94 -8.26
N ALA A 78 -3.68 4.72 -6.98
CA ALA A 78 -4.69 4.77 -5.91
C ALA A 78 -5.35 6.14 -5.76
N LEU A 79 -4.59 7.23 -5.89
CA LEU A 79 -5.10 8.60 -5.82
C LEU A 79 -5.95 8.98 -7.05
N SER A 80 -5.75 8.30 -8.19
CA SER A 80 -6.52 8.53 -9.42
C SER A 80 -7.92 7.90 -9.37
N HIS A 81 -8.18 7.01 -8.40
CA HIS A 81 -9.50 6.43 -8.21
C HIS A 81 -10.54 7.53 -7.89
N PRO A 82 -11.71 7.60 -8.57
CA PRO A 82 -12.67 8.70 -8.42
C PRO A 82 -13.10 8.99 -6.98
N ARG A 83 -13.24 7.93 -6.18
CA ARG A 83 -13.58 8.02 -4.75
C ARG A 83 -12.42 8.31 -3.80
N ALA A 84 -11.17 8.43 -4.29
CA ALA A 84 -10.02 8.79 -3.45
C ALA A 84 -10.12 10.20 -2.84
N GLY A 85 -11.01 11.05 -3.39
CA GLY A 85 -11.32 12.38 -2.84
C GLY A 85 -12.13 12.39 -1.55
N GLU A 86 -12.81 11.28 -1.21
CA GLU A 86 -13.63 11.16 -0.01
C GLU A 86 -12.80 11.34 1.26
N ARG A 87 -13.36 12.06 2.24
CA ARG A 87 -12.63 12.39 3.48
C ARG A 87 -12.50 11.14 4.34
N ASN A 88 -11.36 10.47 4.25
CA ASN A 88 -11.02 9.34 5.12
C ASN A 88 -9.53 9.39 5.55
N LEU A 89 -9.19 8.60 6.58
CA LEU A 89 -7.82 8.52 7.12
C LEU A 89 -6.80 8.06 6.06
N ALA A 90 -7.23 7.23 5.10
CA ALA A 90 -6.37 6.75 4.02
C ALA A 90 -5.91 7.90 3.10
N ARG A 91 -6.80 8.86 2.81
CA ARG A 91 -6.47 10.07 2.03
C ARG A 91 -5.42 10.95 2.71
N CYS A 92 -5.53 11.16 4.03
CA CYS A 92 -4.53 11.94 4.77
C CYS A 92 -3.14 11.30 4.72
N ARG A 93 -3.09 9.97 4.78
CA ARG A 93 -1.85 9.18 4.72
C ARG A 93 -1.23 9.13 3.32
N GLY A 94 -2.05 9.14 2.26
CA GLY A 94 -1.56 9.17 0.88
C GLY A 94 -0.96 10.50 0.41
N ARG A 95 -1.11 11.60 1.19
CA ARG A 95 -0.58 12.94 0.86
C ARG A 95 0.76 13.28 1.54
N LEU A 96 1.27 12.41 2.42
CA LEU A 96 2.51 12.58 3.22
C LEU A 96 3.62 11.66 2.71
#